data_AF-A0A9X2M5A3-F1
#
_entry.id   AF-A0A9X2M5A3-F1
#
_cell.length_a   1.000
_cell.length_b   1.000
_cell.length_c   1.000
_cell.angle_alpha   90.00
_cell.angle_beta   90.00
_cell.angle_gamma   90.00
#
_symmetry.space_group_name_H-M   'P 1'
#
loop_
_entity.id
_entity.type
_entity.pdbx_description
1 polymer ?
#
loop_
_entity_poly.entity_id
_entity_poly.type
_entity_poly.pdbx_seq_one_letter_code
_entity_poly.pdbx_strand_id
1 'polypeptide(L)'
;AGPSLVVTGAGAGVEAPAGVPLVVLDDVEVMAELAGLDGSDVGVRVSPEAAAYVIYTSGSTGRPKGVVVSHGNVVRLFEATDGWFGFGADDVWTLFHSFAFDFSVWELWGA
;
A
#
# COMPACT_ATOMS: atom_id res chain seq x y z
N ALA A 1 -9.32 17.81 2.84
CA ALA A 1 -8.11 17.49 3.61
C ALA A 1 -7.00 17.13 2.63
N GLY A 2 -5.81 17.69 2.77
CA GLY A 2 -4.64 17.34 1.97
C GLY A 2 -3.78 16.29 2.67
N PRO A 3 -2.73 15.77 2.01
CA PRO A 3 -1.78 14.86 2.65
C PRO A 3 -1.05 15.56 3.81
N SER A 4 -0.80 14.83 4.89
CA SER A 4 0.01 15.31 6.03
C SER A 4 1.49 14.99 5.89
N LEU A 5 1.84 14.07 4.98
CA LEU A 5 3.19 13.61 4.69
C LEU A 5 3.21 13.03 3.26
N VAL A 6 4.29 13.27 2.52
CA VAL A 6 4.59 12.56 1.28
C VAL A 6 5.78 11.65 1.53
N VAL A 7 5.65 10.37 1.18
CA VAL A 7 6.72 9.38 1.23
C VAL A 7 7.01 8.92 -0.19
N THR A 8 8.28 8.93 -0.60
CA THR A 8 8.69 8.61 -1.97
C THR A 8 10.09 7.98 -2.03
N GLY A 9 10.54 7.64 -3.23
CA GLY A 9 11.94 7.30 -3.51
C GLY A 9 12.59 8.36 -4.41
N ALA A 10 13.91 8.48 -4.37
CA ALA A 10 14.69 9.52 -5.05
C ALA A 10 14.45 9.51 -6.57
N GLY A 11 14.24 8.32 -7.15
CA GLY A 11 13.96 8.15 -8.58
C GLY A 11 12.56 8.55 -9.04
N ALA A 12 11.62 8.81 -8.11
CA ALA A 12 10.22 9.04 -8.47
C ALA A 12 9.91 10.48 -8.91
N GLY A 13 10.78 11.44 -8.58
CA GLY A 13 10.60 12.85 -8.98
C GLY A 13 9.34 13.50 -8.41
N VAL A 14 8.89 13.06 -7.23
CA VAL A 14 7.67 13.57 -6.59
C VAL A 14 8.00 14.79 -5.73
N GLU A 15 7.30 15.89 -5.97
CA GLU A 15 7.35 17.08 -5.12
C GLU A 15 6.20 17.07 -4.10
N ALA A 16 6.50 17.44 -2.85
CA ALA A 16 5.47 17.60 -1.84
C ALA A 16 4.73 18.94 -2.00
N PRO A 17 3.42 19.01 -1.70
CA PRO A 17 2.70 20.27 -1.63
C PRO A 17 3.34 21.24 -0.62
N ALA A 18 3.16 22.54 -0.84
CA ALA A 18 3.71 23.56 0.06
C ALA A 18 3.27 23.33 1.52
N GLY A 19 4.26 23.25 2.42
CA GLY A 19 4.04 23.01 3.85
C GLY A 19 3.79 21.55 4.24
N VAL A 20 3.84 20.61 3.29
CA VAL A 20 3.75 19.16 3.58
C VAL A 20 5.17 18.57 3.62
N PRO A 21 5.56 17.87 4.69
CA PRO A 21 6.84 17.18 4.76
C PRO A 21 7.01 16.15 3.63
N LEU A 22 8.24 16.00 3.14
CA LEU A 22 8.65 14.99 2.17
C LEU A 22 9.70 14.07 2.82
N VAL A 23 9.45 12.77 2.80
CA VAL A 23 10.42 11.74 3.19
C VAL A 23 10.81 10.95 1.94
N VAL A 24 12.11 10.95 1.64
CA VAL A 24 12.70 10.15 0.56
C VAL A 24 13.29 8.90 1.21
N LEU A 25 12.63 7.75 1.05
CA LEU A 25 12.93 6.53 1.80
C LEU A 25 14.33 5.98 1.53
N ASP A 26 14.83 6.15 0.31
CA ASP A 26 16.15 5.73 -0.14
C ASP A 26 17.22 6.83 0.03
N ASP A 27 16.91 7.91 0.74
CA ASP A 27 17.91 8.88 1.17
C ASP A 27 18.84 8.26 2.23
N VAL A 28 20.12 8.58 2.16
CA VAL A 28 21.15 7.93 3.01
C VAL A 28 20.96 8.27 4.49
N GLU A 29 20.50 9.47 4.82
CA GLU A 29 20.27 9.90 6.20
C GLU A 29 19.01 9.26 6.76
N VAL A 30 17.94 9.21 5.95
CA VAL A 30 16.68 8.53 6.31
C VAL A 30 16.93 7.04 6.54
N MET A 31 17.67 6.37 5.65
CA MET A 31 18.01 4.96 5.82
C MET A 31 18.85 4.70 7.08
N ALA A 32 19.76 5.60 7.43
CA ALA A 32 20.56 5.49 8.64
C ALA A 32 19.71 5.66 9.91
N GLU A 33 18.73 6.57 9.90
CA GLU A 33 17.77 6.73 10.99
C GLU A 33 16.88 5.49 11.15
N LEU A 34 16.30 5.01 10.05
CA LEU A 34 15.45 3.81 10.04
C LEU A 34 16.18 2.57 10.55
N ALA A 35 17.46 2.41 10.23
CA ALA A 35 18.28 1.30 10.72
C ALA A 35 18.48 1.29 12.25
N GLY A 36 18.25 2.42 12.92
CA GLY A 36 18.30 2.54 14.38
C GLY A 36 16.97 2.24 15.08
N LEU A 37 15.88 2.04 14.34
CA LEU A 37 14.57 1.71 14.88
C LEU A 37 14.40 0.20 15.06
N ASP A 38 13.60 -0.23 16.04
CA ASP A 38 13.42 -1.66 16.37
C ASP A 38 12.52 -2.43 15.39
N GLY A 39 11.85 -1.72 14.47
CA GLY A 39 10.94 -2.30 13.48
C GLY A 39 9.72 -3.00 14.07
N SER A 40 9.46 -2.82 15.36
CA SER A 40 8.32 -3.43 16.04
C SER A 40 7.00 -2.75 15.64
N ASP A 41 5.89 -3.45 15.89
CA ASP A 41 4.56 -2.90 15.66
C ASP A 41 4.38 -1.59 16.43
N VAL A 42 4.05 -0.52 15.70
CA VAL A 42 3.79 0.82 16.25
C VAL A 42 2.51 0.89 17.08
N GLY A 43 1.74 -0.19 17.18
CA GLY A 43 0.57 -0.32 18.05
C GLY A 43 -0.62 0.52 17.61
N VAL A 44 -0.64 0.95 16.35
CA VAL A 44 -1.72 1.78 15.79
C VAL A 44 -2.89 0.89 15.39
N ARG A 45 -4.04 1.09 16.02
CA ARG A 45 -5.28 0.42 15.62
C ARG A 45 -5.90 1.10 14.41
N VAL A 46 -6.06 0.36 13.33
CA VAL A 46 -6.74 0.80 12.12
C VAL A 46 -8.15 0.20 12.10
N SER A 47 -9.16 1.03 11.80
CA SER A 47 -10.55 0.56 11.67
C SER A 47 -10.74 -0.23 10.37
N PRO A 48 -11.58 -1.29 10.34
CA PRO A 48 -11.90 -2.02 9.11
C PRO A 48 -12.51 -1.15 8.00
N GLU A 49 -13.13 -0.03 8.35
CA GLU A 49 -13.73 0.95 7.45
C GLU A 49 -12.71 1.95 6.90
N ALA A 50 -11.52 2.04 7.50
CA ALA A 50 -10.44 2.89 6.99
C ALA A 50 -9.98 2.40 5.61
N ALA A 51 -9.61 3.36 4.75
CA ALA A 51 -9.07 3.05 3.43
C ALA A 51 -7.75 2.27 3.56
N ALA A 52 -7.67 1.12 2.90
CA ALA A 52 -6.44 0.34 2.76
C ALA A 52 -5.67 0.76 1.51
N TYR A 53 -6.36 0.94 0.39
CA TYR A 53 -5.73 1.40 -0.86
C TYR A 53 -6.69 2.20 -1.74
N VAL A 54 -6.09 2.93 -2.69
CA VAL A 54 -6.78 3.59 -3.79
C VAL A 54 -6.11 3.20 -5.10
N ILE A 55 -6.85 2.55 -5.99
CA ILE A 55 -6.40 2.25 -7.35
C ILE A 55 -7.22 3.10 -8.33
N TYR A 56 -6.52 3.75 -9.26
CA TYR A 56 -7.15 4.60 -10.26
C TYR A 56 -7.50 3.79 -11.50
N THR A 57 -8.76 3.91 -11.94
CA THR A 57 -9.25 3.31 -13.18
C THR A 57 -9.52 4.37 -14.23
N SER A 58 -9.50 3.98 -15.51
CA SER A 58 -9.86 4.88 -16.60
C SER A 58 -11.32 5.34 -16.44
N GLY A 59 -11.52 6.65 -16.37
CA GLY A 59 -12.86 7.23 -16.35
C GLY A 59 -13.37 7.44 -17.77
N SER A 60 -14.64 7.11 -18.02
CA SER A 60 -15.33 7.41 -19.28
C SER A 60 -15.36 8.92 -19.63
N THR A 61 -15.09 9.78 -18.66
CA THR A 61 -15.02 11.25 -18.80
C THR A 61 -13.60 11.77 -19.05
N GLY A 62 -12.61 10.89 -19.26
CA GLY A 62 -11.20 11.25 -19.46
C GLY A 62 -10.45 11.59 -18.17
N ARG A 63 -11.12 11.62 -17.01
CA ARG A 63 -10.51 11.81 -15.70
C ARG A 63 -10.49 10.48 -14.94
N PRO A 64 -9.32 9.99 -14.50
CA PRO A 64 -9.25 8.75 -13.71
C PRO A 64 -10.10 8.84 -12.44
N LYS A 65 -10.71 7.71 -12.07
CA LYS A 65 -11.53 7.58 -10.86
C LYS A 65 -10.76 6.73 -9.85
N GLY A 66 -10.56 7.25 -8.64
CA GLY A 66 -9.97 6.49 -7.55
C GLY A 66 -11.02 5.57 -6.92
N VAL A 67 -10.77 4.26 -6.96
CA VAL A 67 -11.57 3.27 -6.24
C VAL A 67 -10.95 3.10 -4.85
N VAL A 68 -11.66 3.52 -3.83
CA VAL A 68 -11.23 3.39 -2.43
C VAL A 68 -11.71 2.04 -1.90
N VAL A 69 -10.79 1.22 -1.41
CA VAL A 69 -11.09 -0.08 -0.81
C VAL A 69 -10.63 -0.08 0.64
N SER A 70 -11.50 -0.57 1.55
CA SER A 70 -11.21 -0.56 2.98
C SER A 70 -10.43 -1.79 3.44
N HIS A 71 -9.82 -1.73 4.63
CA HIS A 71 -9.15 -2.88 5.25
C HIS A 71 -10.10 -4.09 5.38
N GLY A 72 -11.35 -3.86 5.80
CA GLY A 72 -12.37 -4.89 5.91
C GLY A 72 -12.73 -5.55 4.58
N ASN A 73 -12.70 -4.81 3.45
CA ASN A 73 -12.90 -5.42 2.14
C ASN A 73 -11.78 -6.38 1.76
N VAL A 74 -10.53 -6.02 2.08
CA VAL A 74 -9.35 -6.86 1.82
C VAL A 74 -9.38 -8.13 2.67
N VAL A 75 -9.63 -8.01 3.98
CA VAL A 75 -9.74 -9.18 4.88
C VAL A 75 -10.86 -10.10 4.42
N ARG A 76 -12.03 -9.54 4.05
CA ARG A 76 -13.18 -10.31 3.57
C ARG A 76 -12.86 -11.10 2.30
N LEU A 77 -12.03 -10.56 1.39
CA LEU A 77 -11.58 -11.26 0.18
C LEU A 77 -10.82 -12.53 0.58
N PHE A 78 -9.81 -12.41 1.44
CA PHE A 78 -8.99 -13.54 1.85
C PHE A 78 -9.78 -14.58 2.64
N GLU A 79 -10.61 -14.16 3.60
CA GLU A 79 -11.51 -15.05 4.33
C GLU A 79 -12.48 -15.81 3.41
N ALA A 80 -12.92 -15.19 2.30
CA ALA A 80 -13.80 -15.85 1.34
C ALA A 80 -13.11 -16.96 0.55
N THR A 81 -11.81 -16.78 0.30
CA THR A 81 -11.03 -17.62 -0.63
C THR A 81 -10.11 -18.62 0.07
N ASP A 82 -9.92 -18.48 1.39
CA ASP A 82 -9.03 -19.31 2.20
C ASP A 82 -9.21 -20.81 1.94
N GLY A 83 -10.46 -21.28 2.00
CA GLY A 83 -10.80 -22.69 1.78
C GLY A 83 -10.62 -23.23 0.34
N TRP A 84 -10.26 -22.38 -0.62
CA TRP A 84 -10.02 -22.80 -2.01
C TRP A 84 -8.56 -23.03 -2.34
N PHE A 85 -7.66 -22.26 -1.73
CA PHE A 85 -6.25 -22.23 -2.11
C PHE A 85 -5.33 -22.82 -1.05
N GLY A 86 -5.65 -22.63 0.24
CA GLY A 86 -4.92 -23.25 1.35
C GLY A 86 -3.43 -22.89 1.40
N PHE A 87 -3.09 -21.63 1.14
CA PHE A 87 -1.69 -21.16 1.16
C PHE A 87 -1.04 -21.32 2.53
N GLY A 88 0.26 -21.55 2.53
CA GLY A 88 1.10 -21.61 3.72
C GLY A 88 2.49 -21.05 3.50
N ALA A 89 3.28 -21.05 4.58
CA ALA A 89 4.61 -20.44 4.60
C ALA A 89 5.65 -21.08 3.66
N ASP A 90 5.36 -22.27 3.11
CA ASP A 90 6.23 -22.97 2.17
C ASP A 90 5.89 -22.66 0.70
N ASP A 91 4.80 -21.93 0.44
CA ASP A 91 4.39 -21.56 -0.92
C ASP A 91 5.23 -20.40 -1.46
N VAL A 92 5.47 -20.43 -2.77
CA VAL A 92 6.15 -19.34 -3.49
C VAL A 92 5.16 -18.74 -4.47
N TRP A 93 4.83 -17.47 -4.25
CA TRP A 93 3.91 -16.70 -5.08
C TRP A 93 4.64 -15.62 -5.88
N THR A 94 4.21 -15.34 -7.10
CA THR A 94 4.81 -14.29 -7.94
C THR A 94 4.13 -12.94 -7.72
N LEU A 95 4.93 -11.88 -7.53
CA LEU A 95 4.46 -10.50 -7.71
C LEU A 95 4.67 -10.12 -9.17
N PHE A 96 3.62 -10.30 -9.99
CA PHE A 96 3.71 -10.16 -11.44
C PHE A 96 2.95 -8.94 -11.96
N HIS A 97 1.76 -8.69 -11.43
CA HIS A 97 0.93 -7.59 -11.87
C HIS A 97 1.47 -6.26 -11.33
N SER A 98 1.28 -5.19 -12.10
CA SER A 98 1.56 -3.85 -11.62
C SER A 98 0.81 -3.60 -10.32
N PHE A 99 1.47 -2.98 -9.34
CA PHE A 99 0.84 -2.56 -8.07
C PHE A 99 -0.28 -1.51 -8.28
N ALA A 100 -0.40 -0.96 -9.50
CA ALA A 100 -1.51 -0.10 -9.90
C ALA A 100 -2.73 -0.88 -10.43
N PHE A 101 -2.72 -2.21 -10.41
CA PHE A 101 -3.82 -3.08 -10.81
C PHE A 101 -4.30 -3.94 -9.64
N ASP A 102 -5.61 -4.14 -9.51
CA ASP A 102 -6.22 -4.69 -8.28
C ASP A 102 -5.84 -6.13 -7.96
N PHE A 103 -5.52 -6.95 -8.97
CA PHE A 103 -5.06 -8.31 -8.74
C PHE A 103 -3.75 -8.36 -7.93
N SER A 104 -2.91 -7.32 -8.01
CA SER A 104 -1.68 -7.23 -7.20
C SER A 104 -1.94 -7.23 -5.69
N VAL A 105 -3.14 -6.90 -5.23
CA VAL A 105 -3.53 -6.96 -3.81
C VAL A 105 -3.44 -8.39 -3.29
N TRP A 106 -3.84 -9.37 -4.12
CA TRP A 106 -3.74 -10.78 -3.78
C TRP A 106 -2.28 -11.25 -3.79
N GLU A 107 -1.48 -10.73 -4.73
CA GLU A 107 -0.04 -11.04 -4.82
C GLU A 107 0.78 -10.44 -3.67
N LEU A 108 0.34 -9.32 -3.11
CA LEU A 108 1.03 -8.61 -2.02
C LEU A 108 0.69 -9.16 -0.63
N TRP A 109 -0.57 -9.57 -0.41
CA TRP A 109 -1.08 -9.91 0.93
C TRP A 109 -1.77 -11.26 1.04
N GLY A 110 -1.90 -12.01 -0.06
CA GLY A 110 -2.57 -13.31 -0.06
C GLY A 110 -1.68 -14.50 0.32
N ALA A 111 -0.37 -14.27 0.47
CA ALA A 111 0.62 -15.27 0.88
C ALA A 111 0.98 -15.11 2.37
#